data_AF-A0A173S9Q0-F1
#
_entry.id   AF-A0A173S9Q0-F1
#
_cell.length_a   1.000
_cell.length_b   1.000
_cell.length_c   1.000
_cell.angle_alpha   90.00
_cell.angle_beta   90.00
_cell.angle_gamma   90.00
#
_symmetry.space_group_name_H-M   'P 1'
#
loop_
_entity.id
_entity.type
_entity.pdbx_description
1 polymer ?
#
loop_
_entity_poly.entity_id
_entity_poly.type
_entity_poly.pdbx_seq_one_letter_code
_entity_poly.pdbx_strand_id
1 'polypeptide(L)'
;MAKIFKVSGYIVDVNGGSNVDEVIAEVSSGFDGMINQHIHVEESDIGEWDDESPLNYDNCDLADCEKYFKRKVPVETDRKVEIGKTYRHFKGHTVKVIAISQDTEAPGQFYVVYECEDGAIWNRPYGMFVSEVDHVKYPNVQQKYRFELVED
;
A
#
# COMPACT_ATOMS: atom_id res chain seq x y z
N MET A 1 -3.42 17.78 -20.39
CA MET A 1 -2.98 16.36 -20.32
C MET A 1 -3.91 15.67 -19.35
N ALA A 2 -4.29 14.43 -19.63
CA ALA A 2 -5.26 13.71 -18.81
C ALA A 2 -4.60 13.20 -17.53
N LYS A 3 -5.36 13.18 -16.43
CA LYS A 3 -4.87 12.81 -15.10
C LYS A 3 -5.76 11.76 -14.45
N ILE A 4 -5.16 10.88 -13.67
CA ILE A 4 -5.86 9.92 -12.81
C ILE A 4 -5.48 10.14 -11.36
N PHE A 5 -6.48 10.08 -10.47
CA PHE A 5 -6.35 10.19 -9.02
C PHE A 5 -6.78 8.89 -8.34
N LYS A 6 -6.04 8.45 -7.32
CA LYS A 6 -6.37 7.27 -6.50
C LYS A 6 -6.81 7.71 -5.10
N VAL A 7 -8.03 7.38 -4.69
CA VAL A 7 -8.69 7.69 -3.40
C VAL A 7 -9.44 6.46 -2.87
N SER A 8 -8.79 5.50 -2.19
CA SER A 8 -9.44 4.22 -1.80
C SER A 8 -10.40 3.64 -2.88
N GLY A 9 -10.04 3.85 -4.15
CA GLY A 9 -10.91 4.02 -5.35
C GLY A 9 -10.17 4.90 -6.39
N TYR A 10 -10.73 5.20 -7.57
CA TYR A 10 -10.08 6.05 -8.59
C TYR A 10 -11.03 7.11 -9.16
N ILE A 11 -10.48 8.27 -9.53
CA ILE A 11 -11.19 9.39 -10.17
C ILE A 11 -10.35 9.82 -11.37
N VAL A 12 -10.95 9.90 -12.56
CA VAL A 12 -10.26 10.30 -13.79
C VAL A 12 -10.69 11.72 -14.17
N ASP A 13 -9.72 12.62 -14.30
CA ASP A 13 -9.94 13.96 -14.85
C ASP A 13 -9.47 14.00 -16.31
N VAL A 14 -10.44 13.76 -17.17
CA VAL A 14 -10.27 13.68 -18.63
C VAL A 14 -9.80 15.01 -19.24
N ASN A 15 -10.13 16.13 -18.59
CA ASN A 15 -9.87 17.47 -19.12
C ASN A 15 -8.61 18.11 -18.53
N GLY A 16 -8.04 17.52 -17.48
CA GLY A 16 -6.85 18.03 -16.79
C GLY A 16 -7.10 19.36 -16.09
N GLY A 17 -8.35 19.64 -15.71
CA GLY A 17 -8.77 20.85 -15.01
C GLY A 17 -8.55 20.81 -13.50
N SER A 18 -8.23 19.63 -12.95
CA SER A 18 -8.14 19.40 -11.50
C SER A 18 -6.72 19.11 -11.03
N ASN A 19 -6.48 19.44 -9.76
CA ASN A 19 -5.29 19.06 -9.01
C ASN A 19 -5.63 18.31 -7.70
N VAL A 20 -4.62 17.77 -7.03
CA VAL A 20 -4.77 17.00 -5.79
C VAL A 20 -5.59 17.73 -4.71
N ASP A 21 -5.33 19.02 -4.49
CA ASP A 21 -6.01 19.78 -3.43
C ASP A 21 -7.51 19.97 -3.74
N GLU A 22 -7.84 20.19 -5.02
CA GLU A 22 -9.22 20.28 -5.49
C GLU A 22 -9.96 18.94 -5.35
N VAL A 23 -9.31 17.82 -5.69
CA VAL A 23 -9.91 16.49 -5.49
C VAL A 23 -10.13 16.20 -4.01
N ILE A 24 -9.18 16.56 -3.13
CA ILE A 24 -9.36 16.42 -1.68
C ILE A 24 -10.53 17.27 -1.20
N ALA A 25 -10.65 18.51 -1.68
CA ALA A 25 -11.72 19.42 -1.32
C ALA A 25 -13.10 18.86 -1.73
N GLU A 26 -13.23 18.34 -2.96
CA GLU A 26 -14.49 17.75 -3.45
C GLU A 26 -14.87 16.46 -2.73
N VAL A 27 -13.91 15.57 -2.47
CA VAL A 27 -14.17 14.36 -1.68
C VAL A 27 -14.59 14.73 -0.25
N SER A 28 -14.00 15.78 0.31
CA SER A 28 -14.31 16.23 1.68
C SER A 28 -15.62 17.00 1.78
N SER A 29 -15.99 17.76 0.75
CA SER A 29 -17.18 18.62 0.73
C SER A 29 -18.49 17.81 0.77
N GLY A 30 -18.47 16.59 0.22
CA GLY A 30 -19.60 15.66 0.27
C GLY A 30 -19.96 15.12 1.66
N PHE A 31 -19.10 15.34 2.67
CA PHE A 31 -19.27 14.85 4.03
C PHE A 31 -19.34 15.99 5.06
N ASP A 32 -20.18 17.00 4.80
CA ASP A 32 -20.37 18.13 5.70
C ASP A 32 -20.74 17.70 7.13
N GLY A 33 -20.11 18.34 8.12
CA GLY A 33 -20.24 18.01 9.54
C GLY A 33 -19.42 16.81 10.04
N MET A 34 -18.59 16.18 9.19
CA MET A 34 -17.71 15.07 9.58
C MET A 34 -16.23 15.49 9.65
N ILE A 35 -15.47 14.86 10.56
CA ILE A 35 -14.01 14.99 10.60
C ILE A 35 -13.43 13.88 9.73
N ASN A 36 -12.91 14.25 8.56
CA ASN A 36 -12.25 13.32 7.66
C ASN A 36 -10.82 13.02 8.15
N GLN A 37 -10.50 11.74 8.35
CA GLN A 37 -9.14 11.30 8.72
C GLN A 37 -8.61 10.33 7.65
N HIS A 38 -7.30 10.38 7.37
CA HIS A 38 -6.60 9.46 6.45
C HIS A 38 -7.06 9.47 4.98
N ILE A 39 -7.49 10.62 4.44
CA ILE A 39 -7.68 10.79 2.98
C ILE A 39 -6.29 10.82 2.31
N HIS A 40 -6.03 9.86 1.42
CA HIS A 40 -4.80 9.80 0.63
C HIS A 40 -5.19 9.90 -0.84
N VAL A 41 -4.58 10.85 -1.54
CA VAL A 41 -4.78 11.06 -2.97
C VAL A 41 -3.41 10.99 -3.64
N GLU A 42 -3.27 10.08 -4.61
CA GLU A 42 -2.08 9.99 -5.47
C GLU A 42 -2.49 10.43 -6.89
N GLU A 43 -1.67 11.28 -7.55
CA GLU A 43 -1.87 11.73 -8.93
C GLU A 43 -0.83 11.07 -9.86
N SER A 44 -1.25 10.68 -11.06
CA SER A 44 -0.35 10.25 -12.14
C SER A 44 -0.78 10.86 -13.48
N ASP A 45 0.20 11.24 -14.29
CA ASP A 45 0.01 11.70 -15.66
C ASP A 45 -0.04 10.50 -16.61
N ILE A 46 -1.12 10.40 -17.38
CA ILE A 46 -1.34 9.29 -18.33
C ILE A 46 -1.13 9.71 -19.80
N GLY A 47 -0.72 10.96 -20.03
CA GLY A 47 -0.46 11.52 -21.35
C GLY A 47 -1.69 12.11 -22.03
N GLU A 48 -1.78 11.92 -23.35
CA GLU A 48 -2.97 12.28 -24.13
C GLU A 48 -4.10 11.28 -23.86
N TRP A 49 -5.33 11.79 -23.77
CA TRP A 49 -6.50 10.95 -23.55
C TRP A 49 -6.83 10.13 -24.80
N ASP A 50 -7.21 8.88 -24.59
CA ASP A 50 -7.68 7.94 -25.61
C ASP A 50 -9.08 7.45 -25.22
N ASP A 51 -10.08 7.71 -26.05
CA ASP A 51 -11.46 7.31 -25.80
C ASP A 51 -11.65 5.78 -25.85
N GLU A 52 -10.69 5.03 -26.42
CA GLU A 52 -10.68 3.56 -26.37
C GLU A 52 -10.00 3.02 -25.10
N SER A 53 -9.47 3.89 -24.23
CA SER A 53 -8.84 3.50 -22.97
C SER A 53 -9.79 2.69 -22.08
N PRO A 54 -9.32 1.61 -21.42
CA PRO A 54 -10.11 0.89 -20.42
C PRO A 54 -10.63 1.77 -19.28
N LEU A 55 -9.97 2.90 -19.01
CA LEU A 55 -10.38 3.88 -18.00
C LEU A 55 -11.65 4.65 -18.38
N ASN A 56 -12.07 4.61 -19.65
CA ASN A 56 -13.27 5.28 -20.15
C ASN A 56 -14.56 4.49 -19.87
N TYR A 57 -14.45 3.26 -19.33
CA TYR A 57 -15.58 2.39 -19.06
C TYR A 57 -15.82 2.25 -17.56
N ASP A 58 -17.09 2.18 -17.17
CA ASP A 58 -17.49 1.96 -15.77
C ASP A 58 -16.91 0.64 -15.23
N ASN A 59 -16.43 0.68 -13.98
CA ASN A 59 -15.74 -0.43 -13.32
C ASN A 59 -14.51 -0.95 -14.11
N CYS A 60 -13.62 -0.03 -14.54
CA CYS A 60 -12.30 -0.42 -15.08
C CYS A 60 -11.63 -1.48 -14.21
N ASP A 61 -11.00 -2.47 -14.85
CA ASP A 61 -10.24 -3.48 -14.11
C ASP A 61 -9.17 -2.79 -13.26
N LEU A 62 -9.07 -3.19 -11.99
CA LEU A 62 -8.14 -2.60 -11.03
C LEU A 62 -6.69 -2.59 -11.56
N ALA A 63 -6.30 -3.63 -12.31
CA ALA A 63 -4.98 -3.71 -12.93
C ALA A 63 -4.76 -2.62 -14.00
N ASP A 64 -5.80 -2.26 -14.74
CA ASP A 64 -5.75 -1.18 -15.73
C ASP A 64 -5.64 0.20 -15.09
N CYS A 65 -6.30 0.41 -13.95
CA CYS A 65 -6.24 1.67 -13.22
C CYS A 65 -4.90 1.82 -12.44
N GLU A 66 -4.34 0.73 -11.87
CA GLU A 66 -3.09 0.74 -11.08
C GLU A 66 -1.78 0.76 -11.89
N LYS A 67 -1.79 0.40 -13.18
CA LYS A 67 -0.55 0.39 -14.01
C LYS A 67 0.15 1.76 -14.11
N TYR A 68 -0.59 2.83 -13.85
CA TYR A 68 -0.11 4.22 -13.84
C TYR A 68 0.49 4.65 -12.49
N PHE A 69 0.21 3.92 -11.40
CA PHE A 69 0.70 4.19 -10.06
C PHE A 69 1.80 3.20 -9.66
N LYS A 70 2.88 3.18 -10.45
CA LYS A 70 4.01 2.26 -10.22
C LYS A 70 4.76 2.62 -8.94
N ARG A 71 4.42 2.00 -7.82
CA ARG A 71 5.27 2.02 -6.62
C ARG A 71 6.54 1.22 -6.89
N LYS A 72 7.69 1.90 -7.01
CA LYS A 72 9.00 1.27 -7.13
C LYS A 72 9.52 0.69 -5.80
N VAL A 73 8.95 1.11 -4.68
CA VAL A 73 9.38 0.72 -3.34
C VAL A 73 8.16 0.24 -2.54
N PRO A 74 8.25 -0.91 -1.84
CA PRO A 74 7.16 -1.47 -1.02
C PRO A 74 6.53 -0.50 -0.03
N VAL A 75 7.37 0.33 0.59
CA VAL A 75 7.07 1.49 1.46
C VAL A 75 8.37 2.32 1.50
N GLU A 76 8.32 3.66 1.52
CA GLU A 76 9.49 4.45 1.90
C GLU A 76 9.80 4.23 3.38
N THR A 77 10.75 3.35 3.64
CA THR A 77 11.24 3.03 4.98
C THR A 77 12.74 2.77 4.91
N ASP A 78 13.45 3.16 5.95
CA ASP A 78 14.88 2.85 6.09
C ASP A 78 15.15 1.34 6.29
N ARG A 79 14.08 0.52 6.42
CA ARG A 79 14.17 -0.92 6.70
C ARG A 79 13.91 -1.76 5.46
N LYS A 80 14.92 -2.55 5.08
CA LYS A 80 14.81 -3.56 4.04
C LYS A 80 14.57 -4.94 4.67
N VAL A 81 13.59 -5.67 4.14
CA VAL A 81 13.39 -7.08 4.47
C VAL A 81 14.34 -7.94 3.64
N GLU A 82 15.06 -8.83 4.30
CA GLU A 82 16.03 -9.74 3.69
C GLU A 82 15.41 -11.12 3.46
N ILE A 83 15.43 -11.56 2.21
CA ILE A 83 14.94 -12.89 1.83
C ILE A 83 15.91 -13.96 2.34
N GLY A 84 15.36 -15.04 2.89
CA GLY A 84 16.11 -16.17 3.47
C GLY A 84 16.45 -16.01 4.95
N LYS A 85 16.18 -14.84 5.54
CA LYS A 85 16.47 -14.55 6.95
C LYS A 85 15.28 -14.84 7.87
N THR A 86 15.59 -15.09 9.14
CA THR A 86 14.61 -15.32 10.20
C THR A 86 14.32 -14.03 10.95
N TYR A 87 13.04 -13.75 11.17
CA TYR A 87 12.56 -12.60 11.92
C TYR A 87 11.74 -13.06 13.12
N ARG A 88 11.90 -12.40 14.25
CA ARG A 88 11.09 -12.61 15.46
C ARG A 88 9.92 -11.66 15.48
N HIS A 89 8.71 -12.21 15.51
CA HIS A 89 7.50 -11.45 15.75
C HIS A 89 7.45 -11.01 17.22
N PHE A 90 6.90 -9.82 17.50
CA PHE A 90 6.83 -9.27 18.86
C PHE A 90 6.03 -10.13 19.86
N LYS A 91 5.23 -11.10 19.37
CA LYS A 91 4.53 -12.09 20.19
C LYS A 91 5.36 -13.35 20.51
N GLY A 92 6.63 -13.38 20.12
CA GLY A 92 7.60 -14.40 20.55
C GLY A 92 7.87 -15.54 19.56
N HIS A 93 7.10 -15.69 18.48
CA HIS A 93 7.38 -16.69 17.45
C HIS A 93 8.32 -16.15 16.37
N THR A 94 9.03 -17.06 15.70
CA THR A 94 9.89 -16.73 14.57
C THR A 94 9.26 -17.10 13.24
N VAL A 95 9.67 -16.41 12.19
CA VAL A 95 9.26 -16.68 10.81
C VAL A 95 10.44 -16.53 9.88
N LYS A 96 10.53 -17.37 8.85
CA LYS A 96 11.56 -17.27 7.81
C LYS A 96 10.99 -16.58 6.59
N VAL A 97 11.56 -15.46 6.18
CA VAL A 97 11.13 -14.78 4.95
C VAL A 97 11.62 -15.59 3.76
N ILE A 98 10.71 -15.95 2.86
CA ILE A 98 11.01 -16.77 1.68
C ILE A 98 10.92 -15.97 0.37
N ALA A 99 10.09 -14.93 0.32
CA ALA A 99 9.96 -14.06 -0.83
C ALA A 99 9.34 -12.71 -0.47
N ILE A 100 9.51 -11.73 -1.37
CA ILE A 100 8.65 -10.55 -1.44
C ILE A 100 7.77 -10.72 -2.66
N SER A 101 6.46 -10.69 -2.49
CA SER A 101 5.49 -10.82 -3.57
C SER A 101 4.76 -9.51 -3.82
N GLN A 102 4.17 -9.41 -5.00
CA GLN A 102 3.24 -8.35 -5.36
C GLN A 102 1.95 -9.02 -5.86
N ASP A 103 0.82 -8.46 -5.45
CA ASP A 103 -0.47 -8.88 -5.97
C ASP A 103 -0.68 -8.27 -7.37
N THR A 104 -1.00 -9.11 -8.34
CA THR A 104 -1.27 -8.67 -9.72
C THR A 104 -2.59 -7.90 -9.82
N GLU A 105 -3.54 -8.19 -8.93
CA GLU A 105 -4.82 -7.47 -8.85
C GLU A 105 -4.73 -6.21 -7.97
N ALA A 106 -3.68 -6.10 -7.14
CA ALA A 106 -3.38 -4.87 -6.40
C ALA A 106 -1.94 -4.37 -6.65
N PRO A 107 -1.62 -3.93 -7.88
CA PRO A 107 -0.29 -3.42 -8.19
C PRO A 107 0.12 -2.28 -7.25
N GLY A 108 1.40 -2.26 -6.87
CA GLY A 108 1.93 -1.38 -5.85
C GLY A 108 1.68 -1.82 -4.39
N GLN A 109 0.91 -2.88 -4.15
CA GLN A 109 0.86 -3.55 -2.84
C GLN A 109 1.86 -4.70 -2.78
N PHE A 110 2.82 -4.56 -1.87
CA PHE A 110 3.86 -5.56 -1.66
C PHE A 110 3.58 -6.34 -0.39
N TYR A 111 3.92 -7.62 -0.42
CA TYR A 111 3.73 -8.52 0.70
C TYR A 111 5.04 -9.23 1.02
N VAL A 112 5.30 -9.42 2.30
CA VAL A 112 6.35 -10.33 2.78
C VAL A 112 5.72 -11.70 2.87
N VAL A 113 6.28 -12.66 2.14
CA VAL A 113 5.91 -14.08 2.21
C VAL A 113 6.89 -14.77 3.14
N TYR A 114 6.37 -15.44 4.17
CA TYR A 114 7.18 -16.11 5.18
C TYR A 114 6.59 -17.46 5.59
N GLU A 115 7.48 -18.35 6.02
CA GLU A 115 7.15 -19.65 6.60
C GLU A 115 7.20 -19.54 8.14
N CYS A 116 6.16 -20.02 8.80
CA CYS A 116 6.08 -20.13 10.26
C CYS A 116 6.76 -21.40 10.78
N GLU A 117 6.98 -21.47 12.10
CA GLU A 117 7.54 -22.66 12.77
C GLU A 117 6.72 -23.95 12.58
N ASP A 118 5.41 -23.84 12.31
CA ASP A 118 4.50 -24.94 12.02
C ASP A 118 4.49 -25.36 10.53
N GLY A 119 5.34 -24.73 9.70
CA GLY A 119 5.40 -24.96 8.25
C GLY A 119 4.33 -24.24 7.44
N ALA A 120 3.44 -23.47 8.07
CA ALA A 120 2.43 -22.69 7.35
C ALA A 120 3.09 -21.50 6.63
N ILE A 121 2.68 -21.27 5.38
CA ILE A 121 3.14 -20.13 4.58
C ILE A 121 2.08 -19.04 4.62
N TRP A 122 2.50 -17.84 5.02
CA TRP A 122 1.64 -16.66 5.11
C TRP A 122 2.22 -15.53 4.27
N ASN A 123 1.34 -14.64 3.82
CA ASN A 123 1.72 -13.33 3.32
C ASN A 123 1.22 -12.24 4.30
N ARG A 124 1.93 -11.11 4.32
CA ARG A 124 1.53 -9.93 5.10
C ARG A 124 1.93 -8.67 4.34
N PRO A 125 1.10 -7.60 4.34
CA PRO A 125 1.49 -6.34 3.73
C PRO A 125 2.86 -5.89 4.23
N TYR A 126 3.75 -5.49 3.32
CA TYR A 126 5.14 -5.16 3.61
C TYR A 126 5.24 -4.08 4.68
N GLY A 127 4.44 -3.02 4.55
CA GLY A 127 4.35 -1.95 5.55
C GLY A 127 4.01 -2.46 6.96
N MET A 128 3.10 -3.43 7.08
CA MET A 128 2.74 -4.02 8.37
C MET A 128 3.81 -4.96 8.93
N PHE A 129 4.74 -5.44 8.11
CA PHE A 129 5.86 -6.26 8.53
C PHE A 129 6.99 -5.39 9.09
N VAL A 130 7.30 -4.29 8.41
CA VAL A 130 8.36 -3.35 8.82
C VAL A 130 7.93 -2.33 9.88
N SER A 131 6.63 -2.23 10.19
CA SER A 131 6.11 -1.23 11.12
C SER A 131 6.59 -1.43 12.56
N GLU A 132 6.57 -0.33 13.32
CA GLU A 132 6.73 -0.36 14.78
C GLU A 132 5.59 -1.13 15.46
N VAL A 133 5.85 -1.60 16.67
CA VAL A 133 4.81 -2.15 17.55
C VAL A 133 3.91 -0.99 17.99
N ASP A 134 2.61 -1.26 18.02
CA ASP A 134 1.66 -0.35 18.66
C ASP A 134 1.84 -0.45 20.18
N HIS A 135 2.70 0.41 20.74
CA HIS A 135 3.00 0.44 22.17
C HIS A 135 1.87 1.02 23.02
N VAL A 136 0.87 1.67 22.41
CA VAL A 136 -0.36 2.05 23.14
C VAL A 136 -1.18 0.80 23.44
N LYS A 137 -1.31 -0.09 22.45
CA LYS A 137 -1.99 -1.37 22.60
C LYS A 137 -1.18 -2.42 23.35
N TYR A 138 0.15 -2.39 23.19
CA TYR A 138 1.08 -3.37 23.76
C TYR A 138 2.20 -2.67 24.57
N PRO A 139 1.86 -2.05 25.72
CA PRO A 139 2.79 -1.19 26.46
C PRO A 139 4.00 -1.92 27.05
N ASN A 140 3.87 -3.23 27.28
CA ASN A 140 4.93 -4.03 27.90
C ASN A 140 5.91 -4.64 26.89
N VAL A 141 5.64 -4.51 25.59
CA VAL A 141 6.51 -5.07 24.54
C VAL A 141 7.76 -4.22 24.41
N GLN A 142 8.93 -4.83 24.66
CA GLN A 142 10.24 -4.17 24.53
C GLN A 142 10.72 -4.10 23.08
N GLN A 143 10.22 -4.99 22.23
CA GLN A 143 10.55 -5.04 20.81
C GLN A 143 10.05 -3.76 20.12
N LYS A 144 10.92 -3.06 19.38
CA LYS A 144 10.55 -1.80 18.72
C LYS A 144 9.69 -2.06 17.49
N TYR A 145 10.07 -3.05 16.70
CA TYR A 145 9.37 -3.39 15.46
C TYR A 145 8.54 -4.65 15.60
N ARG A 146 7.46 -4.75 14.81
CA ARG A 146 6.64 -5.96 14.81
C ARG A 146 7.44 -7.21 14.47
N PHE A 147 8.39 -7.07 13.55
CA PHE A 147 9.34 -8.10 13.17
C PHE A 147 10.76 -7.53 13.25
N GLU A 148 11.62 -8.20 14.01
CA GLU A 148 13.04 -7.88 14.13
C GLU A 148 13.87 -9.04 13.61
N LEU A 149 14.95 -8.72 12.88
CA LEU A 149 15.88 -9.72 12.36
C LEU A 149 16.50 -10.45 13.55
N VAL A 150 16.53 -11.78 13.48
CA VAL A 150 17.29 -12.60 14.43
C VAL A 150 18.73 -12.66 13.92
N GLU A 151 19.66 -12.11 14.68
CA GLU A 151 21.09 -12.28 14.43
C GLU A 151 21.51 -13.69 14.87
N ASP A 152 22.28 -14.38 14.03
CA ASP A 152 22.85 -15.70 14.33
C ASP A 152 23.97 -15.61 15.38
#